data_AF-A0A6I0E965-F1
#
_entry.id   AF-A0A6I0E965-F1
#
_cell.length_a   1.000
_cell.length_b   1.000
_cell.length_c   1.000
_cell.angle_alpha   90.00
_cell.angle_beta   90.00
_cell.angle_gamma   90.00
#
_symmetry.space_group_name_H-M   'P 1'
#
loop_
_entity.id
_entity.type
_entity.pdbx_description
1 polymer ?
#
loop_
_entity_poly.entity_id
_entity_poly.type
_entity_poly.pdbx_seq_one_letter_code
_entity_poly.pdbx_strand_id
1 'polypeptide(L)'
;GGGGGGAVLTQLAITPPSFEIEVGGTQQLVVTGTFSDGSVRDLTAASTGTTYTQAGDVVTVTADGLVTGAAEGAGTVTATNGAVSASTSATVSEAPPEVTLEDLIVNPDAFTITSANGRVQLRVLGVFSNNARRDLTLAASGTTYNVDTDGIVTISVDGLVTPISDGQATITIENDGVTEIAVATVALADEPGECEDDIVVLDSVRFAVDNLTIDEDEDIQLVLLGVNCDGSIVENLQSSDESSFTSSDESVATVLNNGVLSGVSEGEADITATFRGFTATLHVIVLPVDEPPGQGNDNDNENDNTNGNENDNEGGDGGNGGCRGGAPCGTLGFVEALWLGLGWYGLRRRRFRA
;
A
#
# COMPACT_ATOMS: atom_id res chain seq x y z
N GLY A 1 -2.96 -81.77 -50.18
CA GLY A 1 -2.00 -81.08 -49.29
C GLY A 1 -1.07 -80.27 -50.15
N GLY A 2 -1.06 -78.95 -49.97
CA GLY A 2 -0.08 -78.03 -50.55
C GLY A 2 0.31 -77.07 -49.44
N GLY A 3 1.57 -77.11 -49.01
CA GLY A 3 2.06 -76.49 -47.79
C GLY A 3 1.91 -74.97 -47.82
N GLY A 4 1.14 -74.44 -46.87
CA GLY A 4 1.28 -73.05 -46.47
C GLY A 4 2.61 -72.91 -45.75
N GLY A 5 3.64 -72.46 -46.47
CA GLY A 5 4.85 -71.96 -45.83
C GLY A 5 4.43 -70.81 -44.93
N GLY A 6 4.56 -70.98 -43.61
CA GLY A 6 4.20 -69.94 -42.65
C GLY A 6 4.98 -68.66 -42.93
N ALA A 7 4.32 -67.52 -42.82
CA ALA A 7 4.97 -66.23 -42.95
C ALA A 7 6.09 -66.11 -41.91
N VAL A 8 7.32 -65.86 -42.38
CA VAL A 8 8.51 -65.71 -41.53
C VAL A 8 8.65 -64.24 -41.11
N LEU A 9 8.92 -63.98 -39.83
CA LEU A 9 9.20 -62.65 -39.30
C LEU A 9 10.52 -62.13 -39.90
N THR A 10 10.49 -60.94 -40.52
CA THR A 10 11.66 -60.34 -41.19
C THR A 10 12.19 -59.10 -40.47
N GLN A 11 11.33 -58.37 -39.75
CA GLN A 11 11.72 -57.14 -39.04
C GLN A 11 10.91 -56.96 -37.76
N LEU A 12 11.54 -56.36 -36.75
CA LEU A 12 10.91 -55.92 -35.52
C LEU A 12 11.10 -54.40 -35.38
N ALA A 13 10.11 -53.70 -34.82
CA ALA A 13 10.20 -52.28 -34.49
C ALA A 13 9.58 -52.03 -33.11
N ILE A 14 10.19 -51.15 -32.32
CA ILE A 14 9.70 -50.71 -31.01
C ILE A 14 9.21 -49.27 -31.12
N THR A 15 8.05 -48.98 -30.55
CA THR A 15 7.50 -47.62 -30.40
C THR A 15 7.22 -47.34 -28.92
N PRO A 16 7.65 -46.18 -28.39
CA PRO A 16 8.52 -45.19 -29.04
C PRO A 16 9.97 -45.71 -29.22
N PRO A 17 10.75 -45.19 -30.18
CA PRO A 17 12.16 -45.55 -30.37
C PRO A 17 13.10 -44.95 -29.31
N SER A 18 12.63 -43.90 -28.62
CA SER A 18 13.27 -43.28 -27.46
C SER A 18 12.22 -42.59 -26.60
N PHE A 19 12.38 -42.59 -25.27
CA PHE A 19 11.47 -41.92 -24.35
C PHE A 19 12.17 -41.46 -23.07
N GLU A 20 11.50 -40.59 -22.33
CA GLU A 20 11.95 -40.05 -21.04
C GLU A 20 10.90 -40.33 -19.97
N ILE A 21 11.34 -40.77 -18.80
CA ILE A 21 10.51 -41.02 -17.61
C ILE A 21 11.26 -40.56 -16.36
N GLU A 22 10.55 -40.27 -15.29
CA GLU A 22 11.17 -40.06 -13.97
C GLU A 22 11.44 -41.40 -13.28
N VAL A 23 12.29 -41.41 -12.25
CA VAL A 23 12.43 -42.57 -11.35
C VAL A 23 11.05 -42.97 -10.80
N GLY A 24 10.66 -44.24 -10.94
CA GLY A 24 9.34 -44.75 -10.60
C GLY A 24 8.27 -44.56 -11.69
N GLY A 25 8.52 -43.71 -12.70
CA GLY A 25 7.68 -43.55 -13.88
C GLY A 25 7.65 -44.81 -14.75
N THR A 26 6.61 -44.95 -15.58
CA THR A 26 6.44 -46.11 -16.46
C THR A 26 6.16 -45.73 -17.91
N GLN A 27 6.59 -46.56 -18.86
CA GLN A 27 6.32 -46.43 -20.28
C GLN A 27 5.99 -47.80 -20.87
N GLN A 28 4.81 -47.92 -21.49
CA GLN A 28 4.46 -49.12 -22.25
C GLN A 28 5.11 -49.07 -23.63
N LEU A 29 5.85 -50.12 -23.99
CA LEU A 29 6.36 -50.31 -25.34
C LEU A 29 5.31 -50.97 -26.22
N VAL A 30 5.32 -50.64 -27.51
CA VAL A 30 4.59 -51.38 -28.54
C VAL A 30 5.61 -51.98 -29.49
N VAL A 31 5.53 -53.29 -29.69
CA VAL A 31 6.42 -54.04 -30.58
C VAL A 31 5.63 -54.53 -31.78
N THR A 32 6.02 -54.09 -32.98
CA THR A 32 5.40 -54.55 -34.23
C THR A 32 6.37 -55.37 -35.05
N GLY A 33 5.91 -56.52 -35.55
CA GLY A 33 6.66 -57.39 -36.46
C GLY A 33 6.18 -57.27 -37.90
N THR A 34 7.12 -57.13 -38.85
CA THR A 34 6.83 -57.23 -40.29
C THR A 34 7.23 -58.61 -40.78
N PHE A 35 6.32 -59.29 -41.49
CA PHE A 35 6.51 -60.63 -42.00
C PHE A 35 6.81 -60.63 -43.50
N SER A 36 7.39 -61.73 -43.99
CA SER A 36 7.73 -61.97 -45.41
C SER A 36 6.54 -61.92 -46.39
N ASP A 37 5.31 -62.03 -45.90
CA ASP A 37 4.08 -61.84 -46.68
C ASP A 37 3.62 -60.37 -46.74
N GLY A 38 4.38 -59.45 -46.12
CA GLY A 38 4.08 -58.03 -46.01
C GLY A 38 3.11 -57.67 -44.87
N SER A 39 2.60 -58.66 -44.12
CA SER A 39 1.72 -58.37 -42.97
C SER A 39 2.50 -57.76 -41.80
N VAL A 40 1.87 -56.83 -41.09
CA VAL A 40 2.38 -56.25 -39.84
C VAL A 40 1.49 -56.70 -38.70
N ARG A 41 2.09 -57.18 -37.61
CA ARG A 41 1.35 -57.67 -36.43
C ARG A 41 1.90 -57.07 -35.16
N ASP A 42 1.02 -56.84 -34.19
CA ASP A 42 1.41 -56.51 -32.81
C ASP A 42 1.97 -57.77 -32.14
N LEU A 43 3.21 -57.67 -31.67
CA LEU A 43 3.97 -58.70 -30.98
C LEU A 43 4.40 -58.21 -29.59
N THR A 44 3.66 -57.27 -28.99
CA THR A 44 4.02 -56.65 -27.70
C THR A 44 3.97 -57.65 -26.55
N ALA A 45 2.91 -58.46 -26.49
CA ALA A 45 2.67 -59.39 -25.39
C ALA A 45 3.61 -60.60 -25.43
N ALA A 46 4.01 -61.10 -24.26
CA ALA A 46 4.88 -62.28 -24.14
C ALA A 46 4.30 -63.52 -24.84
N SER A 47 2.97 -63.64 -24.90
CA SER A 47 2.24 -64.73 -25.57
C SER A 47 2.50 -64.81 -27.08
N THR A 48 3.02 -63.74 -27.69
CA THR A 48 3.41 -63.70 -29.10
C THR A 48 4.85 -64.16 -29.34
N GLY A 49 5.57 -64.56 -28.29
CA GLY A 49 6.95 -65.05 -28.35
C GLY A 49 8.02 -63.96 -28.24
N THR A 50 7.63 -62.72 -27.99
CA THR A 50 8.57 -61.61 -27.75
C THR A 50 9.11 -61.67 -26.33
N THR A 51 10.42 -61.50 -26.19
CA THR A 51 11.10 -61.34 -24.90
C THR A 51 11.75 -59.97 -24.82
N TYR A 52 11.74 -59.37 -23.63
CA TYR A 52 12.38 -58.08 -23.36
C TYR A 52 13.59 -58.28 -22.46
N THR A 53 14.65 -57.52 -22.74
CA THR A 53 15.86 -57.47 -21.93
C THR A 53 16.30 -56.02 -21.78
N GLN A 54 16.71 -55.65 -20.57
CA GLN A 54 17.29 -54.34 -20.26
C GLN A 54 18.81 -54.43 -20.12
N ALA A 55 19.50 -53.34 -20.46
CA ALA A 55 20.91 -53.17 -20.18
C ALA A 55 21.10 -52.30 -18.92
N GLY A 56 21.79 -52.83 -17.92
CA GLY A 56 22.07 -52.15 -16.65
C GLY A 56 20.85 -52.07 -15.72
N ASP A 57 20.97 -51.23 -14.68
CA ASP A 57 19.99 -51.10 -13.59
C ASP A 57 19.16 -49.80 -13.65
N VAL A 58 19.24 -49.05 -14.76
CA VAL A 58 18.54 -47.77 -14.95
C VAL A 58 17.03 -47.97 -15.14
N VAL A 59 16.63 -49.03 -15.84
CA VAL A 59 15.22 -49.38 -16.09
C VAL A 59 14.98 -50.86 -15.83
N THR A 60 13.74 -51.21 -15.51
CA THR A 60 13.24 -52.59 -15.52
C THR A 60 12.15 -52.73 -16.57
N VAL A 61 11.98 -53.90 -17.16
CA VAL A 61 10.94 -54.15 -18.16
C VAL A 61 10.20 -55.45 -17.86
N THR A 62 8.87 -55.43 -17.95
CA THR A 62 8.04 -56.62 -17.75
C THR A 62 8.02 -57.50 -19.01
N ALA A 63 7.49 -58.73 -18.89
CA ALA A 63 7.36 -59.65 -20.03
C ALA A 63 6.45 -59.09 -21.16
N ASP A 64 5.55 -58.16 -20.82
CA ASP A 64 4.61 -57.55 -21.76
C ASP A 64 5.03 -56.13 -22.19
N GLY A 65 6.31 -55.77 -21.97
CA GLY A 65 6.89 -54.53 -22.50
C GLY A 65 6.60 -53.26 -21.70
N LEU A 66 6.12 -53.37 -20.45
CA LEU A 66 6.00 -52.21 -19.56
C LEU A 66 7.37 -51.92 -18.94
N VAL A 67 7.93 -50.75 -19.24
CA VAL A 67 9.21 -50.28 -18.68
C VAL A 67 8.95 -49.42 -17.46
N THR A 68 9.76 -49.57 -16.41
CA THR A 68 9.75 -48.75 -15.19
C THR A 68 11.14 -48.18 -14.92
N GLY A 69 11.24 -46.88 -14.64
CA GLY A 69 12.48 -46.22 -14.25
C GLY A 69 12.92 -46.64 -12.85
N ALA A 70 14.15 -47.15 -12.70
CA ALA A 70 14.68 -47.67 -11.44
C ALA A 70 15.79 -46.78 -10.84
N ALA A 71 16.61 -46.15 -11.69
CA ALA A 71 17.65 -45.21 -11.28
C ALA A 71 17.86 -44.15 -12.36
N GLU A 72 18.37 -42.98 -11.99
CA GLU A 72 18.72 -41.91 -12.94
C GLU A 72 19.78 -42.39 -13.95
N GLY A 73 19.62 -42.00 -15.22
CA GLY A 73 20.60 -42.23 -16.28
C GLY A 73 19.99 -42.70 -17.59
N ALA A 74 20.83 -43.23 -18.48
CA ALA A 74 20.40 -43.77 -19.77
C ALA A 74 20.34 -45.31 -19.72
N GLY A 75 19.19 -45.87 -20.10
CA GLY A 75 18.95 -47.30 -20.23
C GLY A 75 18.64 -47.70 -21.67
N THR A 76 18.75 -48.98 -21.98
CA THR A 76 18.33 -49.54 -23.27
C THR A 76 17.50 -50.79 -23.01
N VAL A 77 16.36 -50.88 -23.72
CA VAL A 77 15.50 -52.07 -23.73
C VAL A 77 15.54 -52.68 -25.11
N THR A 78 15.78 -53.98 -25.17
CA THR A 78 15.82 -54.77 -26.41
C THR A 78 14.69 -55.78 -26.40
N ALA A 79 13.83 -55.74 -27.41
CA ALA A 79 12.82 -56.76 -27.69
C ALA A 79 13.39 -57.76 -28.71
N THR A 80 13.21 -59.05 -28.46
CA THR A 80 13.64 -60.15 -29.35
C THR A 80 12.47 -61.09 -29.62
N ASN A 81 12.23 -61.42 -30.88
CA ASN A 81 11.27 -62.46 -31.27
C ASN A 81 11.95 -63.39 -32.29
N GLY A 82 12.25 -64.62 -31.87
CA GLY A 82 13.07 -65.54 -32.65
C GLY A 82 14.51 -65.03 -32.85
N ALA A 83 14.89 -64.79 -34.12
CA ALA A 83 16.24 -64.33 -34.49
C ALA A 83 16.32 -62.81 -34.76
N VAL A 84 15.19 -62.09 -34.65
CA VAL A 84 15.11 -60.66 -34.95
C VAL A 84 14.96 -59.87 -33.65
N SER A 85 15.71 -58.77 -33.53
CA SER A 85 15.64 -57.88 -32.38
C SER A 85 15.51 -56.41 -32.81
N ALA A 86 14.98 -55.60 -31.90
CA ALA A 86 14.95 -54.15 -32.00
C ALA A 86 15.21 -53.56 -30.62
N SER A 87 15.73 -52.33 -30.56
CA SER A 87 16.04 -51.65 -29.31
C SER A 87 15.41 -50.26 -29.24
N THR A 88 15.16 -49.81 -28.02
CA THR A 88 14.75 -48.44 -27.68
C THR A 88 15.63 -47.91 -26.56
N SER A 89 15.91 -46.62 -26.56
CA SER A 89 16.59 -45.95 -25.46
C SER A 89 15.59 -45.35 -24.47
N ALA A 90 15.91 -45.40 -23.19
CA ALA A 90 15.17 -44.74 -22.13
C ALA A 90 16.10 -43.76 -21.42
N THR A 91 15.67 -42.52 -21.20
CA THR A 91 16.34 -41.61 -20.28
C THR A 91 15.50 -41.54 -19.01
N VAL A 92 16.10 -41.86 -17.87
CA VAL A 92 15.46 -41.74 -16.56
C VAL A 92 16.02 -40.52 -15.87
N SER A 93 15.18 -39.51 -15.64
CA SER A 93 15.56 -38.33 -14.87
C SER A 93 15.28 -38.55 -13.39
N GLU A 94 16.02 -37.86 -12.53
CA GLU A 94 15.64 -37.73 -11.13
C GLU A 94 14.24 -37.10 -11.03
N ALA A 95 13.45 -37.52 -10.04
CA ALA A 95 12.21 -36.83 -9.73
C ALA A 95 12.54 -35.39 -9.29
N PRO A 96 11.76 -34.38 -9.69
CA PRO A 96 11.94 -33.04 -9.17
C PRO A 96 11.92 -33.05 -7.65
N PRO A 97 12.83 -32.32 -6.96
CA PRO A 97 12.80 -32.25 -5.51
C PRO A 97 11.46 -31.68 -5.04
N GLU A 98 10.92 -32.23 -3.95
CA GLU A 98 9.71 -31.70 -3.33
C GLU A 98 9.94 -30.24 -2.90
N VAL A 99 8.98 -29.37 -3.24
CA VAL A 99 9.04 -27.96 -2.88
C VAL A 99 8.28 -27.78 -1.58
N THR A 100 9.01 -27.45 -0.51
CA THR A 100 8.46 -27.24 0.83
C THR A 100 8.45 -25.75 1.16
N LEU A 101 7.49 -25.32 1.99
CA LEU A 101 7.53 -23.99 2.59
C LEU A 101 8.66 -23.96 3.63
N GLU A 102 9.56 -22.98 3.53
CA GLU A 102 10.69 -22.84 4.45
C GLU A 102 10.52 -21.68 5.42
N ASP A 103 9.90 -20.59 4.97
CA ASP A 103 9.79 -19.36 5.74
C ASP A 103 8.52 -18.57 5.37
N LEU A 104 8.09 -17.69 6.28
CA LEU A 104 6.99 -16.76 6.09
C LEU A 104 7.50 -15.33 6.30
N ILE A 105 7.18 -14.44 5.37
CA ILE A 105 7.43 -13.01 5.53
C ILE A 105 6.10 -12.31 5.69
N VAL A 106 5.91 -11.59 6.79
CA VAL A 106 4.69 -10.83 7.08
C VAL A 106 4.95 -9.34 6.89
N ASN A 107 4.01 -8.64 6.24
CA ASN A 107 4.08 -7.19 6.05
C ASN A 107 2.68 -6.56 6.21
N PRO A 108 2.51 -5.55 7.09
CA PRO A 108 3.49 -5.12 8.09
C PRO A 108 3.71 -6.18 9.18
N ASP A 109 4.95 -6.33 9.65
CA ASP A 109 5.33 -7.12 10.82
C ASP A 109 5.10 -6.36 12.14
N ALA A 110 5.03 -5.03 12.09
CA ALA A 110 4.57 -4.18 13.19
C ALA A 110 3.78 -2.96 12.67
N PHE A 111 2.71 -2.59 13.36
CA PHE A 111 1.87 -1.45 12.98
C PHE A 111 1.10 -0.85 14.16
N THR A 112 0.59 0.37 13.97
CA THR A 112 -0.23 1.08 14.96
C THR A 112 -1.58 1.47 14.35
N ILE A 113 -2.66 1.28 15.11
CA ILE A 113 -4.02 1.72 14.77
C ILE A 113 -4.46 2.77 15.79
N THR A 114 -4.80 3.98 15.32
CA THR A 114 -5.14 5.12 16.18
C THR A 114 -6.60 5.58 16.08
N SER A 115 -7.43 4.85 15.33
CA SER A 115 -8.85 5.15 15.14
C SER A 115 -9.66 3.87 15.25
N ALA A 116 -10.84 3.95 15.89
CA ALA A 116 -11.75 2.80 16.04
C ALA A 116 -12.19 2.22 14.69
N ASN A 117 -12.15 3.02 13.62
CA ASN A 117 -12.46 2.59 12.25
C ASN A 117 -11.23 2.18 11.44
N GLY A 118 -10.02 2.33 11.99
CA GLY A 118 -8.78 1.94 11.34
C GLY A 118 -8.74 0.43 11.09
N ARG A 119 -8.25 0.01 9.93
CA ARG A 119 -8.08 -1.40 9.56
C ARG A 119 -6.70 -1.57 8.92
N VAL A 120 -6.06 -2.70 9.20
CA VAL A 120 -4.76 -3.05 8.60
C VAL A 120 -4.88 -4.43 7.97
N GLN A 121 -4.56 -4.52 6.69
CA GLN A 121 -4.48 -5.80 5.99
C GLN A 121 -3.06 -6.34 6.11
N LEU A 122 -2.89 -7.50 6.74
CA LEU A 122 -1.63 -8.23 6.68
C LEU A 122 -1.46 -8.84 5.30
N ARG A 123 -0.22 -8.90 4.84
CA ARG A 123 0.19 -9.69 3.69
C ARG A 123 1.21 -10.72 4.13
N VAL A 124 0.98 -11.97 3.76
CA VAL A 124 1.83 -13.12 4.09
C VAL A 124 2.44 -13.65 2.82
N LEU A 125 3.77 -13.65 2.74
CA LEU A 125 4.52 -14.15 1.60
C LEU A 125 5.31 -15.38 2.03
N GLY A 126 4.94 -16.55 1.52
CA GLY A 126 5.70 -17.79 1.74
C GLY A 126 6.95 -17.83 0.88
N VAL A 127 8.07 -18.24 1.48
CA VAL A 127 9.34 -18.50 0.81
C VAL A 127 9.56 -20.01 0.79
N PHE A 128 9.68 -20.57 -0.41
CA PHE A 128 9.79 -22.01 -0.63
C PHE A 128 11.23 -22.43 -0.88
N SER A 129 11.53 -23.73 -0.72
CA SER A 129 12.87 -24.32 -0.90
C SER A 129 13.51 -24.11 -2.27
N ASN A 130 12.70 -23.82 -3.29
CA ASN A 130 13.18 -23.44 -4.62
C ASN A 130 13.36 -21.91 -4.79
N ASN A 131 13.37 -21.15 -3.71
CA ASN A 131 13.38 -19.69 -3.64
C ASN A 131 12.15 -18.99 -4.26
N ALA A 132 11.12 -19.74 -4.66
CA ALA A 132 9.87 -19.14 -5.11
C ALA A 132 9.22 -18.40 -3.93
N ARG A 133 8.55 -17.29 -4.25
CA ARG A 133 7.74 -16.54 -3.30
C ARG A 133 6.30 -16.57 -3.74
N ARG A 134 5.38 -16.89 -2.83
CA ARG A 134 3.94 -16.91 -3.12
C ARG A 134 3.16 -16.17 -2.06
N ASP A 135 2.13 -15.46 -2.51
CA ASP A 135 1.19 -14.82 -1.60
C ASP A 135 0.30 -15.89 -0.97
N LEU A 136 0.39 -16.03 0.35
CA LEU A 136 -0.35 -16.98 1.15
C LEU A 136 -1.33 -16.28 2.11
N THR A 137 -1.61 -14.99 1.90
CA THR A 137 -2.40 -14.17 2.84
C THR A 137 -3.77 -14.78 3.18
N LEU A 138 -4.42 -15.41 2.21
CA LEU A 138 -5.80 -15.87 2.34
C LEU A 138 -5.89 -17.24 3.00
N ALA A 139 -6.99 -17.50 3.73
CA ALA A 139 -7.26 -18.80 4.35
C ALA A 139 -7.31 -19.95 3.32
N ALA A 140 -7.68 -19.66 2.07
CA ALA A 140 -7.68 -20.62 0.97
C ALA A 140 -6.28 -21.20 0.66
N SER A 141 -5.22 -20.52 1.11
CA SER A 141 -3.84 -20.98 1.00
C SER A 141 -3.37 -21.80 2.21
N GLY A 142 -4.25 -22.06 3.17
CA GLY A 142 -3.94 -22.80 4.41
C GLY A 142 -3.43 -21.93 5.56
N THR A 143 -3.32 -20.61 5.38
CA THR A 143 -2.80 -19.71 6.42
C THR A 143 -3.83 -19.50 7.51
N THR A 144 -3.38 -19.58 8.76
CA THR A 144 -4.19 -19.28 9.93
C THR A 144 -3.58 -18.12 10.70
N TYR A 145 -4.45 -17.38 11.40
CA TYR A 145 -4.09 -16.22 12.20
C TYR A 145 -4.64 -16.41 13.61
N ASN A 146 -3.78 -16.31 14.62
CA ASN A 146 -4.16 -16.35 16.03
C ASN A 146 -3.75 -15.06 16.73
N VAL A 147 -4.61 -14.53 17.60
CA VAL A 147 -4.31 -13.34 18.41
C VAL A 147 -4.09 -13.80 19.84
N ASP A 148 -2.90 -13.55 20.40
CA ASP A 148 -2.53 -14.06 21.73
C ASP A 148 -3.11 -13.22 22.89
N THR A 149 -3.63 -12.02 22.61
CA THR A 149 -4.28 -11.15 23.60
C THR A 149 -5.73 -10.88 23.20
N ASP A 150 -6.66 -11.54 23.88
CA ASP A 150 -8.10 -11.29 23.73
C ASP A 150 -8.42 -9.81 24.02
N GLY A 151 -9.23 -9.21 23.16
CA GLY A 151 -9.83 -7.89 23.41
C GLY A 151 -9.07 -6.67 22.91
N ILE A 152 -7.88 -6.81 22.30
CA ILE A 152 -7.14 -5.67 21.72
C ILE A 152 -7.44 -5.50 20.22
N VAL A 153 -7.35 -6.59 19.45
CA VAL A 153 -7.71 -6.63 18.03
C VAL A 153 -8.50 -7.89 17.70
N THR A 154 -9.29 -7.85 16.64
CA THR A 154 -9.74 -9.05 15.91
C THR A 154 -9.00 -9.12 14.58
N ILE A 155 -8.86 -10.34 14.05
CA ILE A 155 -8.35 -10.56 12.69
C ILE A 155 -9.29 -11.49 11.94
N SER A 156 -9.61 -11.14 10.70
CA SER A 156 -10.39 -12.02 9.82
C SER A 156 -9.54 -13.22 9.36
N VAL A 157 -10.19 -14.27 8.87
CA VAL A 157 -9.51 -15.43 8.27
C VAL A 157 -8.60 -15.07 7.08
N ASP A 158 -8.82 -13.91 6.44
CA ASP A 158 -8.02 -13.42 5.31
C ASP A 158 -7.04 -12.31 5.71
N GLY A 159 -6.73 -12.15 7.00
CA GLY A 159 -5.65 -11.25 7.47
C GLY A 159 -6.01 -9.78 7.68
N LEU A 160 -7.29 -9.38 7.59
CA LEU A 160 -7.74 -8.03 7.94
C LEU A 160 -7.87 -7.84 9.45
N VAL A 161 -7.04 -6.97 10.02
CA VAL A 161 -7.00 -6.61 11.44
C VAL A 161 -7.93 -5.43 11.73
N THR A 162 -8.67 -5.54 12.83
CA THR A 162 -9.63 -4.55 13.33
C THR A 162 -9.36 -4.28 14.81
N PRO A 163 -9.22 -3.01 15.24
CA PRO A 163 -9.01 -2.66 16.65
C PRO A 163 -10.28 -2.91 17.48
N ILE A 164 -10.09 -3.18 18.77
CA ILE A 164 -11.16 -3.31 19.77
C ILE A 164 -10.91 -2.33 20.93
N SER A 165 -9.71 -2.34 21.51
CA SER A 165 -9.34 -1.48 22.64
C SER A 165 -7.84 -1.20 22.67
N ASP A 166 -7.43 -0.21 23.46
CA ASP A 166 -6.03 0.18 23.58
C ASP A 166 -5.15 -0.92 24.18
N GLY A 167 -3.94 -1.03 23.64
CA GLY A 167 -2.94 -1.97 24.11
C GLY A 167 -2.11 -2.53 22.97
N GLN A 168 -1.43 -3.65 23.24
CA GLN A 168 -0.60 -4.34 22.27
C GLN A 168 -1.05 -5.78 22.15
N ALA A 169 -1.13 -6.27 20.91
CA ALA A 169 -1.45 -7.64 20.58
C ALA A 169 -0.38 -8.27 19.71
N THR A 170 -0.08 -9.53 20.01
CA THR A 170 0.75 -10.39 19.16
C THR A 170 -0.17 -11.24 18.30
N ILE A 171 0.06 -11.19 16.99
CA ILE A 171 -0.63 -12.02 16.00
C ILE A 171 0.37 -13.09 15.58
N THR A 172 0.04 -14.36 15.79
CA THR A 172 0.80 -15.51 15.31
C THR A 172 0.18 -15.98 13.99
N ILE A 173 0.97 -15.99 12.93
CA ILE A 173 0.60 -16.44 11.59
C ILE A 173 1.20 -17.83 11.38
N GLU A 174 0.43 -18.80 10.93
CA GLU A 174 0.91 -20.17 10.65
C GLU A 174 0.46 -20.66 9.28
N ASN A 175 1.36 -21.32 8.54
CA ASN A 175 1.06 -22.07 7.33
C ASN A 175 1.98 -23.30 7.24
N ASP A 176 1.43 -24.49 6.99
CA ASP A 176 2.19 -25.75 6.89
C ASP A 176 3.19 -26.00 8.04
N GLY A 177 2.85 -25.55 9.26
CA GLY A 177 3.68 -25.69 10.47
C GLY A 177 4.83 -24.67 10.59
N VAL A 178 5.00 -23.77 9.61
CA VAL A 178 5.89 -22.60 9.69
C VAL A 178 5.11 -21.44 10.32
N THR A 179 5.72 -20.77 11.28
CA THR A 179 5.10 -19.66 12.02
C THR A 179 5.88 -18.36 11.89
N GLU A 180 5.18 -17.24 11.84
CA GLU A 180 5.75 -15.88 11.92
C GLU A 180 4.84 -14.98 12.77
N ILE A 181 5.38 -13.86 13.27
CA ILE A 181 4.68 -12.94 14.17
C ILE A 181 4.47 -11.57 13.52
N ALA A 182 3.31 -10.96 13.78
CA ALA A 182 3.10 -9.53 13.63
C ALA A 182 2.65 -8.89 14.95
N VAL A 183 3.09 -7.66 15.22
CA VAL A 183 2.73 -6.90 16.43
C VAL A 183 1.80 -5.75 16.09
N ALA A 184 0.58 -5.79 16.64
CA ALA A 184 -0.38 -4.71 16.53
C ALA A 184 -0.35 -3.85 17.81
N THR A 185 -0.20 -2.54 17.66
CA THR A 185 -0.40 -1.59 18.76
C THR A 185 -1.66 -0.77 18.49
N VAL A 186 -2.58 -0.71 19.44
CA VAL A 186 -3.79 0.09 19.38
C VAL A 186 -3.68 1.23 20.39
N ALA A 187 -3.86 2.46 19.90
CA ALA A 187 -3.87 3.68 20.69
C ALA A 187 -4.97 4.58 20.12
N LEU A 188 -6.22 4.20 20.36
CA LEU A 188 -7.39 4.95 19.96
C LEU A 188 -7.33 6.31 20.66
N ALA A 189 -7.58 7.38 19.92
CA ALA A 189 -7.88 8.64 20.58
C ALA A 189 -9.10 8.42 21.49
N ASP A 190 -9.04 8.93 22.72
CA ASP A 190 -10.22 8.97 23.59
C ASP A 190 -11.38 9.56 22.77
N GLU A 191 -12.43 8.76 22.56
CA GLU A 191 -13.71 9.32 22.11
C GLU A 191 -14.09 10.35 23.19
N PRO A 192 -14.52 11.58 22.82
CA PRO A 192 -15.00 12.56 23.79
C PRO A 192 -16.01 11.86 24.69
N GLY A 193 -15.70 11.81 26.00
CA GLY A 193 -16.23 10.78 26.88
C GLY A 193 -17.76 10.76 26.84
N GLU A 194 -18.38 9.59 26.72
CA GLU A 194 -19.83 9.50 26.98
C GLU A 194 -20.10 10.01 28.40
N CYS A 195 -21.12 10.85 28.57
CA CYS A 195 -21.44 11.42 29.88
C CYS A 195 -21.69 10.32 30.94
N GLU A 196 -20.85 10.25 31.98
CA GLU A 196 -21.14 9.40 33.13
C GLU A 196 -22.38 9.93 33.89
N ASP A 197 -23.29 9.02 34.28
CA ASP A 197 -24.47 9.27 35.13
C ASP A 197 -25.51 10.30 34.63
N ASP A 198 -25.74 10.41 33.31
CA ASP A 198 -26.64 11.42 32.71
C ASP A 198 -26.27 12.88 33.05
N ILE A 199 -25.05 13.12 33.55
CA ILE A 199 -24.55 14.47 33.85
C ILE A 199 -23.82 15.00 32.63
N VAL A 200 -24.43 15.98 31.96
CA VAL A 200 -23.78 16.72 30.87
C VAL A 200 -22.68 17.60 31.47
N VAL A 201 -21.44 17.17 31.31
CA VAL A 201 -20.22 17.92 31.69
C VAL A 201 -19.52 18.46 30.46
N LEU A 202 -18.75 19.53 30.65
CA LEU A 202 -17.85 20.04 29.63
C LEU A 202 -16.70 19.04 29.44
N ASP A 203 -16.48 18.64 28.20
CA ASP A 203 -15.46 17.65 27.81
C ASP A 203 -14.26 18.32 27.13
N SER A 204 -14.49 19.34 26.30
CA SER A 204 -13.42 20.11 25.68
C SER A 204 -13.84 21.55 25.35
N VAL A 205 -12.87 22.39 25.01
CA VAL A 205 -13.10 23.71 24.41
C VAL A 205 -12.34 23.82 23.09
N ARG A 206 -12.88 24.61 22.16
CA ARG A 206 -12.24 24.90 20.87
C ARG A 206 -12.65 26.27 20.34
N PHE A 207 -11.84 26.84 19.47
CA PHE A 207 -12.25 28.01 18.69
C PHE A 207 -13.25 27.60 17.60
N ALA A 208 -14.09 28.53 17.18
CA ALA A 208 -15.02 28.31 16.07
C ALA A 208 -14.32 28.18 14.70
N VAL A 209 -13.04 28.53 14.62
CA VAL A 209 -12.17 28.46 13.44
C VAL A 209 -10.86 27.74 13.82
N ASP A 210 -10.24 27.06 12.85
CA ASP A 210 -8.99 26.31 13.06
C ASP A 210 -7.72 27.16 12.83
N ASN A 211 -7.85 28.24 12.05
CA ASN A 211 -6.81 29.23 11.78
C ASN A 211 -7.47 30.59 11.53
N LEU A 212 -6.72 31.67 11.76
CA LEU A 212 -7.19 33.03 11.55
C LEU A 212 -6.09 33.89 10.94
N THR A 213 -6.44 34.66 9.92
CA THR A 213 -5.59 35.69 9.36
C THR A 213 -6.29 37.03 9.52
N ILE A 214 -5.60 38.02 10.06
CA ILE A 214 -6.09 39.39 10.28
C ILE A 214 -5.08 40.40 9.76
N ASP A 215 -5.53 41.61 9.48
CA ASP A 215 -4.64 42.72 9.17
C ASP A 215 -4.11 43.35 10.48
N GLU A 216 -2.94 44.00 10.42
CA GLU A 216 -2.47 44.87 11.49
C GLU A 216 -3.50 45.98 11.79
N ASP A 217 -3.66 46.33 13.07
CA ASP A 217 -4.73 47.20 13.59
C ASP A 217 -6.18 46.67 13.41
N GLU A 218 -6.38 45.42 12.98
CA GLU A 218 -7.70 44.78 12.96
C GLU A 218 -8.05 44.14 14.31
N ASP A 219 -9.25 44.46 14.81
CA ASP A 219 -9.84 43.85 16.00
C ASP A 219 -10.91 42.82 15.63
N ILE A 220 -10.76 41.58 16.10
CA ILE A 220 -11.74 40.50 15.91
C ILE A 220 -12.16 39.90 17.24
N GLN A 221 -13.47 39.68 17.41
CA GLN A 221 -14.00 38.91 18.53
C GLN A 221 -13.87 37.41 18.25
N LEU A 222 -12.99 36.73 18.98
CA LEU A 222 -12.90 35.28 18.93
C LEU A 222 -14.15 34.64 19.54
N VAL A 223 -14.57 33.51 18.97
CA VAL A 223 -15.68 32.69 19.48
C VAL A 223 -15.09 31.41 20.06
N LEU A 224 -15.22 31.24 21.37
CA LEU A 224 -14.83 30.05 22.10
C LEU A 224 -16.07 29.17 22.34
N LEU A 225 -15.99 27.93 21.91
CA LEU A 225 -17.04 26.92 22.02
C LEU A 225 -16.63 25.88 23.06
N GLY A 226 -17.58 25.51 23.92
CA GLY A 226 -17.48 24.31 24.76
C GLY A 226 -18.17 23.15 24.07
N VAL A 227 -17.55 21.98 24.12
CA VAL A 227 -18.15 20.72 23.68
C VAL A 227 -18.40 19.89 24.93
N ASN A 228 -19.65 19.54 25.17
CA ASN A 228 -20.01 18.66 26.27
C ASN A 228 -19.79 17.19 25.88
N CYS A 229 -19.74 16.32 26.88
CA CYS A 229 -19.63 14.87 26.72
C CYS A 229 -20.74 14.23 25.85
N ASP A 230 -21.90 14.87 25.70
CA ASP A 230 -23.00 14.41 24.82
C ASP A 230 -22.89 14.98 23.38
N GLY A 231 -21.80 15.68 23.08
CA GLY A 231 -21.57 16.38 21.81
C GLY A 231 -22.33 17.69 21.67
N SER A 232 -23.12 18.11 22.66
CA SER A 232 -23.79 19.42 22.62
C SER A 232 -22.79 20.56 22.75
N ILE A 233 -23.08 21.69 22.09
CA ILE A 233 -22.18 22.85 22.03
C ILE A 233 -22.70 23.95 22.95
N VAL A 234 -21.80 24.49 23.78
CA VAL A 234 -21.99 25.72 24.55
C VAL A 234 -21.26 26.84 23.83
N GLU A 235 -22.00 27.79 23.26
CA GLU A 235 -21.40 28.94 22.57
C GLU A 235 -21.03 30.06 23.53
N ASN A 236 -20.16 30.95 23.06
CA ASN A 236 -19.81 32.21 23.70
C ASN A 236 -19.11 32.08 25.07
N LEU A 237 -18.27 31.06 25.24
CA LEU A 237 -17.51 30.91 26.48
C LEU A 237 -16.56 32.07 26.74
N GLN A 238 -16.11 32.80 25.71
CA GLN A 238 -15.26 33.99 25.86
C GLN A 238 -15.88 35.11 26.70
N SER A 239 -17.20 35.10 26.92
CA SER A 239 -17.91 36.09 27.76
C SER A 239 -17.99 35.70 29.24
N SER A 240 -17.46 34.54 29.64
CA SER A 240 -17.44 34.10 31.03
C SER A 240 -16.23 34.65 31.78
N ASP A 241 -16.41 34.99 33.06
CA ASP A 241 -15.31 35.37 33.97
C ASP A 241 -14.35 34.21 34.28
N GLU A 242 -14.71 32.98 33.90
CA GLU A 242 -13.87 31.79 34.03
C GLU A 242 -12.98 31.53 32.80
N SER A 243 -13.09 32.38 31.77
CA SER A 243 -12.26 32.32 30.58
C SER A 243 -11.03 33.22 30.72
N SER A 244 -9.89 32.75 30.24
CA SER A 244 -8.68 33.55 30.08
C SER A 244 -8.04 33.31 28.72
N PHE A 245 -7.42 34.33 28.15
CA PHE A 245 -6.73 34.25 26.86
C PHE A 245 -5.30 34.76 27.01
N THR A 246 -4.37 34.13 26.30
CA THR A 246 -2.96 34.55 26.26
C THR A 246 -2.44 34.45 24.84
N SER A 247 -1.59 35.38 24.46
CA SER A 247 -0.82 35.30 23.21
C SER A 247 0.57 34.73 23.48
N SER A 248 1.07 33.90 22.57
CA SER A 248 2.48 33.47 22.58
C SER A 248 3.45 34.60 22.27
N ASP A 249 2.99 35.61 21.52
CA ASP A 249 3.77 36.78 21.12
C ASP A 249 2.88 38.04 21.04
N GLU A 250 2.87 38.83 22.12
CA GLU A 250 2.12 40.09 22.20
C GLU A 250 2.68 41.20 21.30
N SER A 251 3.88 41.04 20.73
CA SER A 251 4.40 41.98 19.73
C SER A 251 3.78 41.77 18.35
N VAL A 252 3.24 40.58 18.08
CA VAL A 252 2.53 40.23 16.83
C VAL A 252 1.03 40.38 16.98
N ALA A 253 0.45 39.80 18.03
CA ALA A 253 -0.99 39.87 18.29
C ALA A 253 -1.29 39.91 19.80
N THR A 254 -2.19 40.79 20.22
CA THR A 254 -2.66 40.88 21.62
C THR A 254 -4.07 40.36 21.76
N VAL A 255 -4.43 39.82 22.92
CA VAL A 255 -5.78 39.31 23.17
C VAL A 255 -6.23 39.72 24.57
N LEU A 256 -7.45 40.26 24.64
CA LEU A 256 -8.10 40.58 25.90
C LEU A 256 -8.77 39.33 26.50
N ASN A 257 -8.99 39.34 27.83
CA ASN A 257 -9.63 38.21 28.52
C ASN A 257 -11.08 37.92 28.07
N ASN A 258 -11.73 38.86 27.39
CA ASN A 258 -13.04 38.66 26.76
C ASN A 258 -12.94 38.09 25.33
N GLY A 259 -11.75 37.70 24.88
CA GLY A 259 -11.50 37.09 23.57
C GLY A 259 -11.43 38.08 22.40
N VAL A 260 -11.32 39.39 22.65
CA VAL A 260 -11.04 40.35 21.58
C VAL A 260 -9.55 40.28 21.24
N LEU A 261 -9.25 39.90 20.00
CA LEU A 261 -7.91 39.78 19.43
C LEU A 261 -7.63 41.03 18.59
N SER A 262 -6.41 41.57 18.72
CA SER A 262 -5.93 42.73 17.96
C SER A 262 -4.61 42.39 17.26
N GLY A 263 -4.53 42.63 15.96
CA GLY A 263 -3.27 42.55 15.20
C GLY A 263 -2.34 43.71 15.54
N VAL A 264 -1.08 43.42 15.87
CA VAL A 264 -0.08 44.44 16.29
C VAL A 264 1.01 44.65 15.25
N SER A 265 1.57 43.58 14.67
CA SER A 265 2.56 43.69 13.60
C SER A 265 2.63 42.40 12.79
N GLU A 266 3.15 42.49 11.55
CA GLU A 266 3.32 41.34 10.66
C GLU A 266 4.06 40.18 11.36
N GLY A 267 3.45 38.99 11.36
CA GLY A 267 4.04 37.81 11.98
C GLY A 267 3.01 36.71 12.28
N GLU A 268 3.44 35.73 13.06
CA GLU A 268 2.62 34.61 13.51
C GLU A 268 2.62 34.52 15.04
N ALA A 269 1.45 34.24 15.63
CA ALA A 269 1.29 34.03 17.07
C ALA A 269 0.21 32.99 17.35
N ASP A 270 0.35 32.26 18.45
CA ASP A 270 -0.65 31.31 18.94
C ASP A 270 -1.45 31.95 20.09
N ILE A 271 -2.78 31.93 19.96
CA ILE A 271 -3.71 32.39 20.99
C ILE A 271 -4.22 31.17 21.75
N THR A 272 -3.89 31.10 23.04
CA THR A 272 -4.37 30.05 23.94
C THR A 272 -5.54 30.55 24.77
N ALA A 273 -6.70 29.91 24.64
CA ALA A 273 -7.84 30.11 25.54
C ALA A 273 -7.85 29.02 26.61
N THR A 274 -8.16 29.40 27.86
CA THR A 274 -8.39 28.46 28.96
C THR A 274 -9.76 28.72 29.58
N PHE A 275 -10.56 27.67 29.77
CA PHE A 275 -11.85 27.74 30.47
C PHE A 275 -12.00 26.55 31.42
N ARG A 276 -12.16 26.82 32.72
CA ARG A 276 -12.28 25.78 33.76
C ARG A 276 -11.19 24.69 33.71
N GLY A 277 -9.99 25.02 33.23
CA GLY A 277 -8.85 24.12 33.10
C GLY A 277 -8.72 23.42 31.73
N PHE A 278 -9.74 23.48 30.86
CA PHE A 278 -9.62 23.06 29.47
C PHE A 278 -8.93 24.14 28.64
N THR A 279 -8.12 23.73 27.66
CA THR A 279 -7.38 24.67 26.82
C THR A 279 -7.65 24.44 25.33
N ALA A 280 -7.64 25.52 24.56
CA ALA A 280 -7.67 25.50 23.10
C ALA A 280 -6.62 26.47 22.57
N THR A 281 -5.97 26.12 21.46
CA THR A 281 -4.97 26.98 20.80
C THR A 281 -5.44 27.31 19.39
N LEU A 282 -5.37 28.59 19.00
CA LEU A 282 -5.64 29.08 17.66
C LEU A 282 -4.37 29.70 17.09
N HIS A 283 -3.96 29.24 15.92
CA HIS A 283 -2.87 29.86 15.17
C HIS A 283 -3.37 31.10 14.43
N VAL A 284 -2.68 32.22 14.62
CA VAL A 284 -3.00 33.54 14.05
C VAL A 284 -1.84 34.06 13.21
N ILE A 285 -2.17 34.54 12.01
CA ILE A 285 -1.23 35.25 11.12
C ILE A 285 -1.70 36.70 11.01
N VAL A 286 -0.82 37.65 11.30
CA VAL A 286 -1.07 39.09 11.12
C VAL A 286 -0.37 39.56 9.86
N LEU A 287 -1.11 40.18 8.95
CA LEU A 287 -0.58 40.77 7.72
C LEU A 287 -0.30 42.27 7.92
N PRO A 288 0.71 42.84 7.24
CA PRO A 288 0.97 44.27 7.33
C PRO A 288 -0.18 45.05 6.68
N VAL A 289 -0.46 46.25 7.19
CA VAL A 289 -1.39 47.16 6.49
C VAL A 289 -0.75 47.58 5.16
N ASP A 290 -1.40 47.26 4.04
CA ASP A 290 -0.99 47.75 2.73
C ASP A 290 -1.04 49.30 2.73
N GLU A 291 0.12 49.97 2.84
CA GLU A 291 0.19 51.40 2.58
C GLU A 291 -0.21 51.65 1.12
N PRO A 292 -1.21 52.52 0.84
CA PRO A 292 -1.49 52.89 -0.53
C PRO A 292 -0.23 53.52 -1.13
N PRO A 293 0.13 53.18 -2.39
CA PRO A 293 1.32 53.74 -3.00
C PRO A 293 1.27 55.26 -2.97
N GLY A 294 2.23 55.86 -2.27
CA GLY A 294 2.29 57.30 -2.03
C GLY A 294 2.19 58.08 -3.34
N GLN A 295 1.25 59.03 -3.39
CA GLN A 295 1.28 60.04 -4.43
C GLN A 295 2.53 60.89 -4.22
N GLY A 296 3.46 60.80 -5.17
CA GLY A 296 4.62 61.67 -5.25
C GLY A 296 4.17 63.13 -5.13
N ASN A 297 4.61 63.77 -4.07
CA ASN A 297 4.58 65.21 -3.95
C ASN A 297 5.76 65.76 -4.76
N ASP A 298 5.53 65.99 -6.05
CA ASP A 298 6.40 66.75 -6.93
C ASP A 298 6.40 68.22 -6.48
N ASN A 299 7.05 68.51 -5.36
CA ASN A 299 7.48 69.85 -5.01
C ASN A 299 8.88 70.04 -5.59
N ASP A 300 8.91 70.43 -6.86
CA ASP A 300 10.07 71.09 -7.48
C ASP A 300 10.38 72.36 -6.68
N ASN A 301 11.18 72.23 -5.63
CA ASN A 301 11.83 73.35 -4.99
C ASN A 301 13.09 73.68 -5.78
N GLU A 302 12.95 74.58 -6.75
CA GLU A 302 14.07 75.31 -7.33
C GLU A 302 14.91 75.94 -6.22
N ASN A 303 16.07 75.36 -5.95
CA ASN A 303 17.19 76.13 -5.41
C ASN A 303 18.53 75.53 -5.87
N ASP A 304 18.84 75.75 -7.15
CA ASP A 304 20.19 75.63 -7.66
C ASP A 304 21.02 76.81 -7.13
N ASN A 305 21.78 76.53 -6.07
CA ASN A 305 22.80 77.42 -5.55
C ASN A 305 24.05 77.31 -6.43
N THR A 306 24.19 78.26 -7.36
CA THR A 306 25.44 78.49 -8.06
C THR A 306 26.53 78.94 -7.09
N ASN A 307 27.53 78.09 -6.85
CA ASN A 307 28.89 78.56 -6.67
C ASN A 307 29.90 77.51 -7.13
N GLY A 308 30.71 77.91 -8.10
CA GLY A 308 31.52 77.02 -8.91
C GLY A 308 32.74 76.43 -8.21
N ASN A 309 33.22 75.34 -8.77
CA ASN A 309 34.64 75.11 -8.94
C ASN A 309 34.88 74.27 -10.19
N GLU A 310 35.82 74.74 -11.00
CA GLU A 310 36.31 74.16 -12.24
C GLU A 310 36.98 72.80 -11.96
N ASN A 311 36.82 71.85 -12.88
CA ASN A 311 37.97 71.28 -13.60
C ASN A 311 37.52 70.22 -14.62
N ASP A 312 38.03 70.44 -15.83
CA ASP A 312 37.94 69.59 -17.00
C ASP A 312 38.64 68.25 -16.79
N ASN A 313 38.05 67.15 -17.29
CA ASN A 313 38.85 66.17 -18.03
C ASN A 313 37.97 65.32 -18.96
N GLU A 314 38.35 65.31 -20.23
CA GLU A 314 37.81 64.49 -21.30
C GLU A 314 38.19 63.00 -21.15
N GLY A 315 37.37 62.11 -21.72
CA GLY A 315 37.89 60.92 -22.41
C GLY A 315 37.21 59.57 -22.17
N GLY A 316 36.66 58.98 -23.25
CA GLY A 316 36.59 57.54 -23.48
C GLY A 316 35.22 56.89 -23.24
N ASP A 317 34.37 56.61 -24.26
CA ASP A 317 34.41 55.44 -25.18
C ASP A 317 34.06 54.12 -24.44
N GLY A 318 33.07 53.29 -24.79
CA GLY A 318 32.10 53.20 -25.89
C GLY A 318 31.33 51.86 -25.78
N GLY A 319 30.14 51.77 -26.40
CA GLY A 319 29.46 50.52 -26.80
C GLY A 319 28.81 49.65 -25.71
N ASN A 320 27.75 48.86 -25.94
CA ASN A 320 26.94 48.57 -27.12
C ASN A 320 25.72 47.70 -26.70
N GLY A 321 24.61 47.80 -27.43
CA GLY A 321 23.58 46.75 -27.60
C GLY A 321 22.50 46.66 -26.52
N GLY A 322 21.22 46.99 -26.72
CA GLY A 322 20.45 46.99 -27.96
C GLY A 322 19.44 45.84 -27.96
N CYS A 323 18.31 46.05 -27.28
CA CYS A 323 17.14 45.18 -27.26
C CYS A 323 16.41 45.14 -28.62
N ARG A 324 16.01 43.94 -29.05
CA ARG A 324 14.89 43.64 -29.95
C ARG A 324 14.37 42.28 -29.47
N GLY A 325 13.10 42.02 -29.19
CA GLY A 325 11.83 42.60 -29.59
C GLY A 325 10.90 41.41 -29.85
N GLY A 326 9.71 41.39 -29.25
CA GLY A 326 8.75 40.29 -29.49
C GLY A 326 7.61 40.21 -28.47
N ALA A 327 6.72 41.21 -28.47
CA ALA A 327 5.35 41.01 -27.99
C ALA A 327 4.54 40.24 -29.07
N PRO A 328 3.41 39.62 -28.68
CA PRO A 328 2.16 40.33 -28.88
C PRO A 328 1.21 40.29 -27.68
N CYS A 329 0.32 41.28 -27.66
CA CYS A 329 -0.67 41.64 -26.65
C CYS A 329 -1.92 40.73 -26.59
N GLY A 330 -2.60 40.80 -25.44
CA GLY A 330 -3.99 40.38 -25.19
C GLY A 330 -4.06 39.47 -23.95
N THR A 331 -4.86 39.69 -22.91
CA THR A 331 -6.06 40.51 -22.71
C THR A 331 -6.27 40.68 -21.19
N LEU A 332 -6.74 41.86 -20.78
CA LEU A 332 -7.13 42.21 -19.41
C LEU A 332 -8.38 41.45 -18.96
N GLY A 333 -8.47 41.13 -17.66
CA GLY A 333 -9.75 41.08 -16.96
C GLY A 333 -9.92 39.99 -15.91
N PHE A 334 -10.18 40.45 -14.70
CA PHE A 334 -10.96 39.81 -13.62
C PHE A 334 -10.24 38.82 -12.70
N VAL A 335 -9.79 39.36 -11.56
CA VAL A 335 -9.68 38.63 -10.28
C VAL A 335 -11.03 38.78 -9.59
N GLU A 336 -11.82 37.71 -9.52
CA GLU A 336 -13.06 37.69 -8.74
C GLU A 336 -12.71 37.51 -7.26
N ALA A 337 -13.01 38.55 -6.47
CA ALA A 337 -13.12 38.48 -5.03
C ALA A 337 -14.41 37.72 -4.68
N LEU A 338 -14.27 36.54 -4.05
CA LEU A 338 -15.42 35.81 -3.53
C LEU A 338 -15.76 36.36 -2.12
N TRP A 339 -16.76 37.22 -2.08
CA TRP A 339 -17.48 37.61 -0.87
C TRP A 339 -18.16 36.38 -0.24
N LEU A 340 -17.81 36.06 1.01
CA LEU A 340 -18.62 35.17 1.85
C LEU A 340 -19.85 35.93 2.35
N GLY A 341 -21.01 35.60 1.79
CA GLY A 341 -22.30 36.10 2.22
C GLY A 341 -22.71 35.50 3.57
N LEU A 342 -22.86 36.37 4.56
CA LEU A 342 -23.61 36.14 5.79
C LEU A 342 -25.06 35.74 5.46
N GLY A 343 -25.41 34.48 5.73
CA GLY A 343 -26.75 33.95 5.60
C GLY A 343 -27.37 33.63 6.97
N TRP A 344 -28.07 34.60 7.56
CA TRP A 344 -29.03 34.37 8.62
C TRP A 344 -30.16 33.44 8.12
N TYR A 345 -30.41 32.30 8.79
CA TYR A 345 -31.69 31.60 8.69
C TYR A 345 -32.24 31.25 10.07
N GLY A 346 -33.40 31.85 10.36
CA GLY A 346 -34.03 31.87 11.65
C GLY A 346 -34.74 30.58 12.06
N LEU A 347 -34.87 30.48 13.38
CA LEU A 347 -35.79 29.60 14.12
C LEU A 347 -37.17 29.52 13.44
N ARG A 348 -37.59 28.31 13.08
CA ARG A 348 -39.02 27.96 13.04
C ARG A 348 -39.32 26.92 14.12
N ARG A 349 -39.82 27.41 15.25
CA ARG A 349 -40.53 26.59 16.24
C ARG A 349 -41.78 26.01 15.57
N ARG A 350 -41.86 24.68 15.39
CA ARG A 350 -43.15 24.00 15.22
C ARG A 350 -43.63 23.53 16.59
N ARG A 351 -44.72 24.14 17.04
CA ARG A 351 -45.60 23.60 18.08
C ARG A 351 -46.14 22.26 17.59
N PHE A 352 -45.96 21.19 18.35
CA PHE A 352 -46.93 20.11 18.40
C PHE A 352 -47.62 20.17 19.76
N ARG A 353 -48.94 20.40 19.70
CA ARG A 353 -49.88 20.22 20.81
C ARG A 353 -50.79 19.07 20.37
N ALA A 354 -50.76 17.98 21.11
CA ALA A 354 -51.88 17.20 21.63
C ALA A 354 -51.28 16.05 22.43
#